data_AF-A0A7X9CPK9-F1
#
_entry.id   AF-A0A7X9CPK9-F1
#
_cell.length_a   1.000
_cell.length_b   1.000
_cell.length_c   1.000
_cell.angle_alpha   90.00
_cell.angle_beta   90.00
_cell.angle_gamma   90.00
#
_symmetry.space_group_name_H-M   'P 1'
#
loop_
_entity.id
_entity.type
_entity.pdbx_description
1 polymer ?
#
loop_
_entity_poly.entity_id
_entity_poly.type
_entity_poly.pdbx_seq_one_letter_code
_entity_poly.pdbx_strand_id
1 'polypeptide(L)'
;MSKPQIASEEYRKFRKEVSRMASMANKRLKRLERNELTDLPAYQSWVKGGAVRFGVRGKDYNQVQSEFWRLKRFLDNKTSLVRGANKYLKEIAENTGIKYNGLADLKTKSKKFFELANKIKEYYKMSELNALALDYQKIWEQINVQVKQGIIELTDIESTEQTLQRFIDEIDRVSQVENNQEGFKEGIKEWDFIKI
;
A
#
# COMPACT_ATOMS: atom_id res chain seq x y z
N MET A 1 14.59 -36.00 -32.32
CA MET A 1 14.64 -35.30 -31.01
C MET A 1 15.23 -33.91 -31.24
N SER A 2 14.49 -32.84 -30.93
CA SER A 2 15.01 -31.47 -31.06
C SER A 2 16.17 -31.26 -30.10
N LYS A 3 17.32 -30.79 -30.58
CA LYS A 3 18.45 -30.40 -29.72
C LYS A 3 17.97 -29.32 -28.73
N PRO A 4 18.35 -29.37 -27.44
CA PRO A 4 18.03 -28.29 -26.52
C PRO A 4 18.68 -27.00 -27.02
N GLN A 5 17.88 -25.95 -27.22
CA GLN A 5 18.40 -24.62 -27.54
C GLN A 5 19.26 -24.15 -26.36
N ILE A 6 20.55 -23.95 -26.60
CA ILE A 6 21.48 -23.44 -25.60
C ILE A 6 21.09 -21.99 -25.32
N ALA A 7 20.58 -21.73 -24.11
CA ALA A 7 20.33 -20.38 -23.61
C ALA A 7 21.54 -19.47 -23.85
N SER A 8 21.33 -18.29 -24.46
CA SER A 8 22.38 -17.29 -24.67
C SER A 8 23.08 -16.93 -23.37
N GLU A 9 24.35 -16.54 -23.44
CA GLU A 9 25.12 -16.17 -22.25
C GLU A 9 24.48 -15.00 -21.50
N GLU A 10 23.93 -14.04 -22.23
CA GLU A 10 23.18 -12.90 -21.68
C GLU A 10 21.94 -13.34 -20.91
N TYR A 11 21.17 -14.29 -21.45
CA TYR A 11 19.99 -14.82 -20.75
C TYR A 11 20.38 -15.55 -19.46
N ARG A 12 21.50 -16.30 -19.47
CA ARG A 12 22.02 -16.95 -18.26
C ARG A 12 22.44 -15.93 -17.20
N LYS A 13 23.12 -14.84 -17.60
CA LYS A 13 23.50 -13.73 -16.72
C LYS A 13 22.28 -13.04 -16.12
N PHE A 14 21.29 -12.73 -16.95
CA PHE A 14 20.02 -12.15 -16.50
C PHE A 14 19.30 -13.06 -15.49
N ARG A 15 19.15 -14.34 -15.80
CA ARG A 15 18.50 -15.31 -14.89
C ARG A 15 19.25 -15.44 -13.56
N LYS A 16 20.60 -15.39 -13.58
CA LYS A 16 21.44 -15.39 -12.37
C LYS A 16 21.18 -14.15 -11.53
N GLU A 17 21.06 -12.99 -12.16
CA GLU A 17 20.78 -11.73 -11.47
C GLU A 17 19.38 -11.72 -10.83
N VAL A 18 18.35 -12.15 -11.57
CA VAL A 18 17.00 -12.30 -11.02
C VAL A 18 16.99 -13.29 -9.84
N SER A 19 17.76 -14.38 -9.92
CA SER A 19 17.91 -15.33 -8.81
C SER A 19 18.60 -14.69 -7.59
N ARG A 20 19.59 -13.82 -7.79
CA ARG A 20 20.25 -13.07 -6.71
C ARG A 20 19.27 -12.12 -6.02
N MET A 21 18.49 -11.38 -6.80
CA MET A 21 17.42 -10.50 -6.32
C MET A 21 16.38 -11.29 -5.52
N ALA A 22 15.95 -12.46 -6.02
CA ALA A 22 15.00 -13.34 -5.33
C ALA A 22 15.49 -13.77 -3.94
N SER A 23 16.75 -14.17 -3.82
CA SER A 23 17.35 -14.51 -2.52
C SER A 23 17.30 -13.32 -1.54
N MET A 24 17.63 -12.12 -2.02
CA MET A 24 17.58 -10.91 -1.21
C MET A 24 16.16 -10.56 -0.77
N ALA A 25 15.19 -10.59 -1.69
CA ALA A 25 13.79 -10.29 -1.42
C ALA A 25 13.19 -11.29 -0.42
N ASN A 26 13.43 -12.60 -0.60
CA ASN A 26 12.97 -13.62 0.34
C ASN A 26 13.58 -13.46 1.74
N LYS A 27 14.85 -13.03 1.85
CA LYS A 27 15.47 -12.69 3.14
C LYS A 27 14.80 -11.47 3.79
N ARG A 28 14.45 -10.44 3.01
CA ARG A 28 13.71 -9.27 3.51
C ARG A 28 12.32 -9.66 4.01
N LEU A 29 11.56 -10.46 3.25
CA LEU A 29 10.26 -11.00 3.69
C LEU A 29 10.38 -11.71 5.05
N LYS A 30 11.34 -12.63 5.18
CA LYS A 30 11.57 -13.35 6.45
C LYS A 30 11.89 -12.41 7.62
N ARG A 31 12.58 -11.30 7.36
CA ARG A 31 12.86 -10.29 8.38
C ARG A 31 11.59 -9.50 8.74
N LEU A 32 10.76 -9.14 7.77
CA LEU A 32 9.48 -8.47 8.04
C LEU A 32 8.55 -9.35 8.86
N GLU A 33 8.39 -10.62 8.48
CA GLU A 33 7.62 -11.64 9.21
C GLU A 33 8.10 -11.75 10.67
N ARG A 34 9.41 -11.91 10.87
CA ARG A 34 10.02 -12.00 12.22
C ARG A 34 9.80 -10.76 13.07
N ASN A 35 9.69 -9.58 12.46
CA ASN A 35 9.51 -8.32 13.18
C ASN A 35 8.03 -7.92 13.29
N GLU A 36 7.10 -8.75 12.81
CA GLU A 36 5.65 -8.48 12.76
C GLU A 36 5.32 -7.21 11.97
N LEU A 37 6.08 -6.96 10.89
CA LEU A 37 5.93 -5.80 10.03
C LEU A 37 5.12 -6.17 8.76
N THR A 38 4.03 -6.91 8.95
CA THR A 38 3.24 -7.53 7.88
C THR A 38 2.17 -6.61 7.31
N ASP A 39 1.76 -5.58 8.04
CA ASP A 39 0.70 -4.66 7.59
C ASP A 39 1.22 -3.58 6.62
N LEU A 40 2.54 -3.54 6.43
CA LEU A 40 3.20 -2.52 5.61
C LEU A 40 3.00 -2.71 4.11
N PRO A 41 3.05 -1.61 3.32
CA PRO A 41 2.79 -1.63 1.89
C PRO A 41 3.57 -2.67 1.09
N ALA A 42 4.88 -2.84 1.34
CA ALA A 42 5.69 -3.82 0.62
C ALA A 42 5.25 -5.26 0.88
N TYR A 43 4.93 -5.60 2.13
CA TYR A 43 4.48 -6.95 2.49
C TYR A 43 3.08 -7.21 1.96
N GLN A 44 2.17 -6.26 2.15
CA GLN A 44 0.80 -6.35 1.63
C GLN A 44 0.75 -6.44 0.10
N SER A 45 1.65 -5.76 -0.61
CA SER A 45 1.76 -5.90 -2.07
C SER A 45 2.18 -7.32 -2.47
N TRP A 46 3.08 -7.94 -1.71
CA TRP A 46 3.49 -9.33 -1.94
C TRP A 46 2.35 -10.33 -1.65
N VAL A 47 1.59 -10.12 -0.56
CA VAL A 47 0.41 -10.93 -0.23
C VAL A 47 -0.64 -10.84 -1.34
N LYS A 48 -0.96 -9.62 -1.80
CA LYS A 48 -1.89 -9.36 -2.92
C LYS A 48 -1.41 -9.99 -4.23
N GLY A 49 -0.10 -10.12 -4.42
CA GLY A 49 0.51 -10.86 -5.53
C GLY A 49 0.50 -12.38 -5.37
N GLY A 50 -0.32 -12.91 -4.45
CA GLY A 50 -0.51 -14.36 -4.22
C GLY A 50 0.38 -14.97 -3.15
N ALA A 51 1.15 -14.17 -2.39
CA ALA A 51 2.04 -14.65 -1.32
C ALA A 51 3.03 -15.76 -1.75
N VAL A 52 3.37 -15.82 -3.05
CA VAL A 52 4.30 -16.82 -3.58
C VAL A 52 5.74 -16.37 -3.34
N ARG A 53 6.63 -17.26 -2.90
CA ARG A 53 8.06 -16.94 -2.78
C ARG A 53 8.66 -16.48 -4.12
N PHE A 54 9.61 -15.57 -4.05
CA PHE A 54 10.30 -15.13 -5.26
C PHE A 54 11.25 -16.21 -5.77
N GLY A 55 11.36 -16.37 -7.09
CA GLY A 55 12.28 -17.33 -7.68
C GLY A 55 12.14 -17.48 -9.19
N VAL A 56 13.15 -18.08 -9.80
CA VAL A 56 13.23 -18.32 -11.26
C VAL A 56 13.07 -19.78 -11.64
N ARG A 57 13.00 -20.71 -10.68
CA ARG A 57 12.93 -22.15 -10.98
C ARG A 57 11.63 -22.47 -11.75
N GLY A 58 11.75 -23.23 -12.83
CA GLY A 58 10.61 -23.61 -13.68
C GLY A 58 10.05 -22.49 -14.57
N LYS A 59 10.58 -21.26 -14.49
CA LYS A 59 10.10 -20.13 -15.28
C LYS A 59 10.74 -20.06 -16.67
N ASP A 60 9.93 -19.72 -17.67
CA ASP A 60 10.38 -19.35 -19.02
C ASP A 60 10.94 -17.90 -19.07
N TYR A 61 11.36 -17.43 -20.25
CA TYR A 61 11.94 -16.09 -20.42
C TYR A 61 10.98 -14.97 -19.97
N ASN A 62 9.73 -14.98 -20.45
CA ASN A 62 8.74 -13.95 -20.16
C ASN A 62 8.36 -13.95 -18.67
N GLN A 63 8.26 -15.14 -18.08
CA GLN A 63 8.01 -15.31 -16.65
C GLN A 63 9.20 -14.82 -15.80
N VAL A 64 10.44 -15.01 -16.24
CA VAL A 64 11.62 -14.45 -15.56
C VAL A 64 11.65 -12.92 -15.66
N GLN A 65 11.25 -12.34 -16.81
CA GLN A 65 11.10 -10.88 -16.96
C GLN A 65 10.01 -10.32 -16.04
N SER A 66 8.84 -10.97 -15.99
CA SER A 66 7.76 -10.60 -15.07
C SER A 66 8.23 -10.68 -13.61
N GLU A 67 8.95 -11.74 -13.26
CA GLU A 67 9.53 -11.90 -11.92
C GLU A 67 10.55 -10.81 -11.58
N PHE A 68 11.37 -10.37 -12.55
CA PHE A 68 12.29 -9.24 -12.36
C PHE A 68 11.54 -7.97 -11.95
N TRP A 69 10.45 -7.61 -12.64
CA TRP A 69 9.67 -6.42 -12.32
C TRP A 69 8.97 -6.52 -10.96
N ARG A 70 8.46 -7.71 -10.64
CA ARG A 70 7.88 -8.02 -9.34
C ARG A 70 8.91 -7.86 -8.21
N LEU A 71 10.13 -8.36 -8.43
CA LEU A 71 11.25 -8.22 -7.50
C LEU A 71 11.71 -6.78 -7.35
N LYS A 72 11.87 -6.07 -8.47
CA LYS A 72 12.29 -4.68 -8.50
C LYS A 72 11.31 -3.82 -7.69
N ARG A 73 10.01 -3.93 -7.95
CA ARG A 73 8.96 -3.23 -7.20
C ARG A 73 9.04 -3.49 -5.70
N PHE A 74 9.27 -4.75 -5.29
CA PHE A 74 9.41 -5.09 -3.88
C PHE A 74 10.70 -4.53 -3.26
N LEU A 75 11.84 -4.70 -3.93
CA LEU A 75 13.16 -4.30 -3.42
C LEU A 75 13.34 -2.79 -3.37
N ASP A 76 12.72 -2.05 -4.30
CA ASP A 76 12.76 -0.58 -4.37
C ASP A 76 11.82 0.07 -3.33
N ASN A 77 10.84 -0.68 -2.82
CA ASN A 77 9.96 -0.16 -1.78
C ASN A 77 10.73 -0.02 -0.45
N LYS A 78 10.75 1.20 0.11
CA LYS A 78 11.42 1.51 1.38
C LYS A 78 10.91 0.66 2.54
N THR A 79 9.63 0.28 2.53
CA THR A 79 9.01 -0.56 3.57
C THR A 79 9.38 -2.04 3.45
N SER A 80 10.12 -2.45 2.40
CA SER A 80 10.69 -3.80 2.31
C SER A 80 11.89 -4.01 3.25
N LEU A 81 12.48 -2.93 3.76
CA LEU A 81 13.57 -2.96 4.73
C LEU A 81 13.00 -2.72 6.14
N VAL A 82 13.41 -3.49 7.14
CA VAL A 82 12.97 -3.30 8.54
C VAL A 82 13.20 -1.87 9.04
N ARG A 83 14.34 -1.26 8.71
CA ARG A 83 14.61 0.14 9.08
C ARG A 83 13.68 1.13 8.38
N GLY A 84 13.40 0.92 7.09
CA GLY A 84 12.50 1.78 6.32
C GLY A 84 11.05 1.60 6.75
N ALA A 85 10.64 0.37 7.06
CA ALA A 85 9.40 0.02 7.70
C ALA A 85 9.19 0.76 9.04
N ASN A 86 10.15 0.68 9.95
CA ASN A 86 10.07 1.39 11.24
C ASN A 86 10.05 2.91 11.06
N LYS A 87 10.78 3.45 10.08
CA LYS A 87 10.74 4.88 9.74
C LYS A 87 9.33 5.28 9.26
N TYR A 88 8.73 4.48 8.39
CA TYR A 88 7.38 4.70 7.90
C TYR A 88 6.33 4.68 9.02
N LEU A 89 6.44 3.76 9.99
CA LEU A 89 5.56 3.75 11.17
C LEU A 89 5.71 5.01 12.03
N LYS A 90 6.94 5.51 12.20
CA LYS A 90 7.17 6.76 12.93
C LYS A 90 6.57 7.95 12.20
N GLU A 91 6.74 8.02 10.88
CA GLU A 91 6.12 9.04 10.04
C GLU A 91 4.58 9.00 10.13
N ILE A 92 3.97 7.81 10.21
CA ILE A 92 2.53 7.68 10.48
C ILE A 92 2.21 8.32 11.83
N ALA A 93 2.91 7.93 12.90
CA ALA A 93 2.63 8.46 14.23
C ALA A 93 2.79 9.97 14.34
N GLU A 94 3.85 10.53 13.73
CA GLU A 94 4.10 11.97 13.68
C GLU A 94 2.98 12.71 12.95
N ASN A 95 2.46 12.16 11.85
CA ASN A 95 1.39 12.79 11.08
C ASN A 95 0.00 12.61 11.67
N THR A 96 -0.24 11.50 12.37
CA THR A 96 -1.55 11.12 12.91
C THR A 96 -1.70 11.42 14.40
N GLY A 97 -0.64 11.92 15.06
CA GLY A 97 -0.67 12.18 16.50
C GLY A 97 -0.75 10.93 17.37
N ILE A 98 -0.52 9.73 16.81
CA ILE A 98 -0.50 8.48 17.59
C ILE A 98 0.60 8.59 18.64
N LYS A 99 0.22 8.62 19.91
CA LYS A 99 1.14 8.58 21.05
C LYS A 99 1.59 7.13 21.28
N TYR A 100 2.91 6.91 21.32
CA TYR A 100 3.49 5.58 21.53
C TYR A 100 4.66 5.61 22.51
N ASN A 101 4.78 4.56 23.32
CA ASN A 101 5.85 4.42 24.33
C ASN A 101 7.07 3.64 23.80
N GLY A 102 6.99 3.09 22.59
CA GLY A 102 8.07 2.34 21.95
C GLY A 102 7.66 1.76 20.59
N LEU A 103 8.60 1.13 19.89
CA LEU A 103 8.34 0.56 18.56
C LEU A 103 7.31 -0.58 18.58
N ALA A 104 7.28 -1.40 19.64
CA ALA A 104 6.30 -2.47 19.77
C ALA A 104 4.87 -1.91 19.94
N ASP A 105 4.71 -0.90 20.79
CA ASP A 105 3.45 -0.18 20.99
C ASP A 105 3.00 0.52 19.70
N LEU A 106 3.94 1.17 19.00
CA LEU A 106 3.68 1.81 17.72
C LEU A 106 3.19 0.82 16.65
N LYS A 107 3.81 -0.37 16.55
CA LYS A 107 3.34 -1.41 15.63
C LYS A 107 1.88 -1.78 15.92
N THR A 108 1.54 -2.02 17.18
CA THR A 108 0.18 -2.39 17.60
C THR A 108 -0.82 -1.27 17.28
N LYS A 109 -0.53 -0.03 17.68
CA LYS A 109 -1.41 1.12 17.45
C LYS A 109 -1.57 1.45 15.96
N SER A 110 -0.51 1.26 15.18
CA SER A 110 -0.58 1.47 13.74
C SER A 110 -1.48 0.45 13.02
N LYS A 111 -1.82 -0.70 13.63
CA LYS A 111 -2.72 -1.68 12.98
C LYS A 111 -4.08 -1.07 12.66
N LYS A 112 -4.65 -0.29 13.59
CA LYS A 112 -5.92 0.43 13.35
C LYS A 112 -5.84 1.38 12.16
N PHE A 113 -4.71 2.06 12.00
CA PHE A 113 -4.44 2.88 10.81
C PHE A 113 -4.47 2.04 9.52
N PHE A 114 -3.77 0.89 9.50
CA PHE A 114 -3.74 0.00 8.34
C PHE A 114 -5.11 -0.63 8.04
N GLU A 115 -5.87 -0.99 9.07
CA GLU A 115 -7.24 -1.50 8.94
C GLU A 115 -8.16 -0.46 8.32
N LEU A 116 -8.14 0.78 8.82
CA LEU A 116 -8.92 1.88 8.27
C LEU A 116 -8.55 2.12 6.79
N ALA A 117 -7.27 2.20 6.47
CA ALA A 117 -6.80 2.37 5.10
C ALA A 117 -7.24 1.22 4.17
N ASN A 118 -7.28 -0.02 4.66
CA ASN A 118 -7.78 -1.16 3.90
C ASN A 118 -9.29 -1.07 3.68
N LYS A 119 -10.08 -0.73 4.69
CA LYS A 119 -11.53 -0.54 4.55
C LYS A 119 -11.88 0.58 3.57
N ILE A 120 -11.18 1.71 3.66
CA ILE A 120 -11.30 2.82 2.70
C ILE A 120 -11.02 2.31 1.28
N LYS A 121 -9.95 1.53 1.10
CA LYS A 121 -9.61 0.93 -0.19
C LYS A 121 -10.69 -0.02 -0.71
N GLU A 122 -11.31 -0.80 0.17
CA GLU A 122 -12.42 -1.71 -0.17
C GLU A 122 -13.67 -0.93 -0.58
N TYR A 123 -14.02 0.10 0.17
CA TYR A 123 -15.11 1.03 -0.17
C TYR A 123 -14.93 1.60 -1.59
N TYR A 124 -13.76 2.15 -1.91
CA TYR A 124 -13.47 2.68 -3.25
C TYR A 124 -13.55 1.65 -4.37
N LYS A 125 -13.28 0.36 -4.08
CA LYS A 125 -13.45 -0.71 -5.07
C LYS A 125 -14.91 -1.07 -5.30
N MET A 126 -15.75 -0.95 -4.27
CA MET A 126 -17.17 -1.30 -4.33
C MET A 126 -18.03 -0.19 -4.95
N SER A 127 -17.70 1.08 -4.71
CA SER A 127 -18.54 2.24 -5.04
C SER A 127 -18.52 2.68 -6.52
N GLU A 128 -18.12 1.83 -7.46
CA GLU A 128 -17.94 2.17 -8.89
C GLU A 128 -17.01 3.38 -9.19
N LEU A 129 -16.30 3.92 -8.19
CA LEU A 129 -15.20 4.89 -8.32
C LEU A 129 -13.94 4.23 -8.90
N ASN A 130 -14.15 3.39 -9.93
CA ASN A 130 -13.21 2.48 -10.57
C ASN A 130 -12.01 3.15 -11.25
N ALA A 131 -12.01 4.47 -11.44
CA ALA A 131 -11.03 5.13 -12.32
C ALA A 131 -9.60 5.06 -11.77
N LEU A 132 -9.40 4.95 -10.45
CA LEU A 132 -8.08 4.77 -9.85
C LEU A 132 -8.23 3.89 -8.61
N ALA A 133 -7.81 2.63 -8.68
CA ALA A 133 -7.48 1.88 -7.48
C ALA A 133 -6.46 2.72 -6.69
N LEU A 134 -6.93 3.48 -5.69
CA LEU A 134 -6.08 4.45 -5.02
C LEU A 134 -4.84 3.74 -4.50
N ASP A 135 -3.69 4.30 -4.87
CA ASP A 135 -2.42 3.86 -4.34
C ASP A 135 -2.50 3.99 -2.82
N TYR A 136 -1.94 3.02 -2.12
CA TYR A 136 -1.92 3.01 -0.66
C TYR A 136 -1.35 4.33 -0.11
N GLN A 137 -0.43 4.93 -0.86
CA GLN A 137 0.16 6.22 -0.56
C GLN A 137 -0.85 7.38 -0.60
N LYS A 138 -1.80 7.40 -1.54
CA LYS A 138 -2.84 8.44 -1.63
C LYS A 138 -3.88 8.30 -0.51
N ILE A 139 -4.29 7.07 -0.20
CA ILE A 139 -5.19 6.80 0.94
C ILE A 139 -4.52 7.27 2.24
N TRP A 140 -3.22 6.99 2.39
CA TRP A 140 -2.44 7.45 3.54
C TRP A 140 -2.41 8.99 3.65
N GLU A 141 -2.15 9.70 2.56
CA GLU A 141 -2.17 11.16 2.53
C GLU A 141 -3.54 11.73 2.93
N GLN A 142 -4.63 11.15 2.44
CA GLN A 142 -5.99 11.56 2.78
C GLN A 142 -6.33 11.35 4.26
N ILE A 143 -6.00 10.17 4.82
CA ILE A 143 -6.21 9.91 6.25
C ILE A 143 -5.39 10.91 7.08
N ASN A 144 -4.13 11.18 6.70
CA ASN A 144 -3.30 12.13 7.43
C ASN A 144 -3.88 13.55 7.46
N VAL A 145 -4.47 14.01 6.35
CA VAL A 145 -5.11 15.35 6.30
C VAL A 145 -6.25 15.42 7.30
N GLN A 146 -7.15 14.43 7.29
CA GLN A 146 -8.31 14.41 8.17
C GLN A 146 -7.95 14.23 9.65
N VAL A 147 -6.90 13.45 9.95
CA VAL A 147 -6.39 13.33 11.32
C VAL A 147 -5.77 14.64 11.80
N LYS A 148 -5.01 15.35 10.95
CA LYS A 148 -4.46 16.68 11.29
C LYS A 148 -5.53 17.74 11.50
N GLN A 149 -6.66 17.62 10.79
CA GLN A 149 -7.82 18.49 10.96
C GLN A 149 -8.64 18.14 12.21
N GLY A 150 -8.29 17.08 12.94
CA GLY A 150 -9.01 16.63 14.14
C GLY A 150 -10.36 15.99 13.84
N ILE A 151 -10.63 15.64 12.58
CA ILE A 151 -11.90 15.05 12.12
C ILE A 151 -11.94 13.57 12.49
N ILE A 152 -10.79 12.91 12.36
CA ILE A 152 -10.61 11.51 12.70
C ILE A 152 -9.64 11.39 13.87
N GLU A 153 -10.09 10.72 14.92
CA GLU A 153 -9.20 10.20 15.95
C GLU A 153 -8.90 8.72 15.70
N LEU A 154 -7.61 8.37 15.66
CA LEU A 154 -7.14 6.98 15.59
C LEU A 154 -6.83 6.41 16.99
N THR A 155 -7.44 6.99 18.02
CA THR A 155 -7.23 6.59 19.42
C THR A 155 -7.97 5.28 19.71
N ASP A 156 -7.62 4.63 20.83
CA ASP A 156 -8.12 3.28 21.12
C ASP A 156 -9.61 3.19 21.43
N ILE A 157 -10.29 4.33 21.53
CA ILE A 157 -11.63 4.48 22.10
C ILE A 157 -12.73 4.19 21.07
N GLU A 158 -12.44 4.34 19.76
CA GLU A 158 -13.47 4.31 18.72
C GLU A 158 -13.29 3.14 17.74
N SER A 159 -14.41 2.61 17.24
CA SER A 159 -14.38 1.47 16.31
C SER A 159 -13.93 1.90 14.91
N THR A 160 -13.15 1.05 14.23
CA THR A 160 -12.67 1.32 12.86
C THR A 160 -13.83 1.56 11.87
N GLU A 161 -15.03 1.01 12.15
CA GLU A 161 -16.22 1.23 11.33
C GLU A 161 -16.80 2.64 11.48
N GLN A 162 -16.92 3.13 12.72
CA GLN A 162 -17.36 4.51 12.97
C GLN A 162 -16.38 5.53 12.39
N THR A 163 -15.08 5.23 12.46
CA THR A 163 -14.05 6.06 11.82
C THR A 163 -14.11 6.02 10.30
N LEU A 164 -14.43 4.86 9.70
CA LEU A 164 -14.69 4.76 8.26
C LEU A 164 -15.91 5.60 7.87
N GLN A 165 -17.00 5.52 8.62
CA GLN A 165 -18.21 6.28 8.29
C GLN A 165 -17.93 7.78 8.32
N ARG A 166 -17.26 8.30 9.36
CA ARG A 166 -16.87 9.72 9.42
C ARG A 166 -15.93 10.13 8.29
N PHE A 167 -15.00 9.25 7.89
CA PHE A 167 -14.15 9.48 6.73
C PHE A 167 -14.97 9.63 5.45
N ILE A 168 -15.95 8.74 5.24
CA ILE A 168 -16.85 8.78 4.08
C ILE A 168 -17.71 10.05 4.12
N ASP A 169 -18.34 10.33 5.26
CA ASP A 169 -19.19 11.51 5.46
C ASP A 169 -18.43 12.81 5.18
N GLU A 170 -17.16 12.91 5.61
CA GLU A 170 -16.32 14.08 5.33
C GLU A 170 -15.89 14.15 3.85
N ILE A 171 -15.62 13.03 3.20
CA ILE A 171 -15.34 13.03 1.76
C ILE A 171 -16.56 13.45 0.96
N ASP A 172 -17.75 12.98 1.34
CA ASP A 172 -19.00 13.39 0.72
C ASP A 172 -19.33 14.87 1.01
N ARG A 173 -18.88 15.38 2.16
CA ARG A 173 -18.99 16.81 2.53
C ARG A 173 -18.01 17.72 1.79
N VAL A 174 -16.80 17.25 1.48
CA VAL A 174 -15.73 18.02 0.81
C VAL A 174 -15.79 17.85 -0.73
N SER A 175 -16.99 17.64 -1.27
CA SER A 175 -17.28 17.79 -2.69
C SER A 175 -16.73 19.14 -3.22
N GLN A 176 -16.02 19.13 -4.37
CA GLN A 176 -14.84 19.94 -4.71
C GLN A 176 -15.01 21.46 -4.89
N VAL A 177 -13.97 22.26 -4.62
CA VAL A 177 -13.86 23.67 -5.08
C VAL A 177 -12.86 23.80 -6.23
N GLU A 178 -13.28 24.37 -7.37
CA GLU A 178 -12.42 24.81 -8.49
C GLU A 178 -12.84 26.18 -9.00
N ASN A 179 -11.88 27.07 -9.30
CA ASN A 179 -12.14 28.38 -9.93
C ASN A 179 -13.25 29.23 -9.26
N ASN A 180 -13.29 29.31 -7.92
CA ASN A 180 -14.35 29.97 -7.12
C ASN A 180 -15.77 29.35 -7.28
N GLN A 181 -15.85 28.05 -7.56
CA GLN A 181 -17.12 27.33 -7.62
C GLN A 181 -17.05 26.10 -6.72
N GLU A 182 -18.10 25.87 -5.94
CA GLU A 182 -18.27 24.70 -5.08
C GLU A 182 -19.10 23.65 -5.83
N GLY A 183 -18.54 22.46 -5.95
CA GLY A 183 -19.09 21.33 -6.68
C GLY A 183 -19.80 20.38 -5.74
N PHE A 184 -21.02 20.01 -6.06
CA PHE A 184 -21.75 18.93 -5.40
C PHE A 184 -22.17 17.89 -6.44
N LYS A 185 -22.31 16.65 -5.99
CA LYS A 185 -22.48 15.50 -6.88
C LYS A 185 -23.93 15.06 -6.90
N GLU A 186 -24.67 15.38 -7.98
CA GLU A 186 -26.02 14.88 -8.17
C GLU A 186 -25.96 13.49 -8.83
N GLY A 187 -25.98 12.43 -8.00
CA GLY A 187 -25.90 11.04 -8.46
C GLY A 187 -24.46 10.49 -8.60
N ILE A 188 -24.31 9.31 -9.22
CA ILE A 188 -23.04 8.56 -9.21
C ILE A 188 -22.02 9.13 -10.21
N LYS A 189 -22.46 9.85 -11.26
CA LYS A 189 -21.64 10.15 -12.44
C LYS A 189 -21.45 11.61 -12.84
N GLU A 190 -22.20 12.58 -12.33
CA GLU A 190 -22.04 14.00 -12.74
C GLU A 190 -21.73 14.92 -11.57
N TRP A 191 -20.90 15.92 -11.85
CA TRP A 191 -20.51 16.99 -10.93
C TRP A 191 -21.17 18.28 -11.41
N ASP A 192 -21.96 18.91 -10.54
CA ASP A 192 -22.55 20.21 -10.79
C ASP A 192 -21.92 21.25 -9.86
N PHE A 193 -21.78 22.48 -10.36
CA PHE A 193 -21.00 23.53 -9.69
C PHE A 193 -21.85 24.78 -9.44
N ILE A 194 -21.87 25.27 -8.19
CA ILE A 194 -22.48 26.54 -7.80
C ILE A 194 -21.37 27.58 -7.61
N LYS A 195 -21.56 28.79 -8.11
CA LYS A 195 -20.64 29.90 -7.82
C LYS A 195 -20.74 30.28 -6.33
N ILE A 196 -19.58 30.39 -5.69
CA ILE A 196 -19.44 30.92 -4.32
C ILE A 196 -19.65 32.45 -4.36
#